data_AF-A0A7S0Z0Q9-F1
#
_entry.id   AF-A0A7S0Z0Q9-F1
#
_cell.length_a   1.000
_cell.length_b   1.000
_cell.length_c   1.000
_cell.angle_alpha   90.00
_cell.angle_beta   90.00
_cell.angle_gamma   90.00
#
_symmetry.space_group_name_H-M   'P 1'
#
loop_
_entity.id
_entity.type
_entity.pdbx_description
1 polymer ?
#
loop_
_entity_poly.entity_id
_entity_poly.type
_entity_poly.pdbx_seq_one_letter_code
_entity_poly.pdbx_strand_id
1 'polypeptide(L)'
;MTFGVLCLLSAAWVALFLCAAHLDATSCCAHAHLVRKQVKACQTAWPEVEIEEREELYANASLNTMHRLERRMRGKPACARALPKGMYVFSSIPQPSNFNTEHEAHKSCKASFFSIEASRKCSEQAMKASEDLFKCEKQSRRVRQLRDFQSSVQETMSILRAEARKCDLAWDPLGEISSSAQAAWVWGRWNGRHCLLLALILLMVRVLSVATPCVPEAQEKQEWARAGGVAAPGGAEEEGDKTRSRAKSSSEAREEGERRADERAEKRIAEMKALQETQEACTVMEDLKPELEAIKKASEAGGRQLIEHIFRAHPPKKEKFTCPEDFGSQKMKKNIKHCILAYHEDKNPVETYGLRWNTLCREISKQLNLKKDVFS
;
A
#
# COMPACT_ATOMS: atom_id res chain seq x y z
N MET A 1 25.51 45.71 3.47
CA MET A 1 24.07 45.80 3.85
C MET A 1 23.17 44.80 3.11
N THR A 2 23.57 44.24 1.97
CA THR A 2 22.75 43.31 1.16
C THR A 2 22.56 41.91 1.78
N PHE A 3 23.53 41.41 2.55
CA PHE A 3 23.46 40.08 3.17
C PHE A 3 22.40 39.98 4.29
N GLY A 4 22.22 41.06 5.07
CA GLY A 4 21.23 41.11 6.14
C GLY A 4 19.78 41.05 5.61
N VAL A 5 19.54 41.67 4.45
CA VAL A 5 18.22 41.65 3.80
C VAL A 5 17.88 40.26 3.27
N LEU A 6 18.86 39.53 2.72
CA LEU A 6 18.64 38.14 2.27
C LEU A 6 18.31 37.19 3.43
N CYS A 7 18.99 37.33 4.58
CA CYS A 7 18.67 36.51 5.76
C CYS A 7 17.25 36.79 6.28
N LEU A 8 16.84 38.04 6.36
CA LEU A 8 15.49 38.41 6.81
C LEU A 8 14.40 37.91 5.86
N LEU A 9 14.64 37.96 4.54
CA LEU A 9 13.71 37.43 3.54
C LEU A 9 13.58 35.90 3.62
N SER A 10 14.68 35.18 3.89
CA SER A 10 14.65 33.72 4.06
C SER A 10 13.89 33.31 5.34
N ALA A 11 14.07 34.04 6.45
CA ALA A 11 13.35 33.80 7.69
C ALA A 11 11.84 34.08 7.56
N ALA A 12 11.48 35.16 6.85
CA ALA A 12 10.08 35.49 6.55
C ALA A 12 9.41 34.42 5.68
N TRP A 13 10.13 33.86 4.70
CA TRP A 13 9.62 32.77 3.86
C TRP A 13 9.39 31.48 4.65
N VAL A 14 10.31 31.11 5.53
CA VAL A 14 10.16 29.93 6.40
C VAL A 14 8.98 30.11 7.37
N ALA A 15 8.82 31.31 7.94
CA ALA A 15 7.68 31.61 8.82
C ALA A 15 6.33 31.54 8.08
N LEU A 16 6.25 32.08 6.85
CA LEU A 16 5.05 31.97 6.01
C LEU A 16 4.72 30.53 5.64
N PHE A 17 5.73 29.72 5.31
CA PHE A 17 5.53 28.30 4.98
C PHE A 17 5.07 27.49 6.20
N LEU A 18 5.58 27.79 7.39
CA LEU A 18 5.16 27.17 8.65
C LEU A 18 3.74 27.59 9.05
N CYS A 19 3.36 28.87 8.86
CA CYS A 19 1.99 29.33 9.07
C CYS A 19 0.99 28.64 8.14
N ALA A 20 1.34 28.46 6.86
CA ALA A 20 0.50 27.74 5.90
C ALA A 20 0.33 26.25 6.30
N ALA A 21 1.42 25.59 6.69
CA ALA A 21 1.37 24.19 7.14
C ALA A 21 0.56 24.01 8.44
N HIS A 22 0.60 24.98 9.34
CA HIS A 22 -0.14 24.93 10.61
C HIS A 22 -1.66 25.18 10.41
N LEU A 23 -2.03 26.03 9.45
CA LEU A 23 -3.43 26.25 9.07
C LEU A 23 -4.04 24.98 8.46
N ASP A 24 -3.32 24.27 7.59
CA ASP A 24 -3.76 22.99 7.02
C ASP A 24 -3.89 21.89 8.07
N ALA A 25 -2.98 21.83 9.05
CA ALA A 25 -3.05 20.84 10.13
C ALA A 25 -4.28 21.04 11.03
N THR A 26 -4.64 22.28 11.35
CA THR A 26 -5.82 22.57 12.20
C THR A 26 -7.14 22.25 11.49
N SER A 27 -7.22 22.45 10.17
CA SER A 27 -8.34 22.03 9.32
C SER A 27 -8.52 20.50 9.30
N CYS A 28 -7.41 19.76 9.15
CA CYS A 28 -7.41 18.30 9.21
C CYS A 28 -7.84 17.75 10.59
N CYS A 29 -7.45 18.39 11.69
CA CYS A 29 -7.85 17.98 13.04
C CYS A 29 -9.35 18.18 13.29
N ALA A 30 -9.95 19.28 12.83
CA ALA A 30 -11.38 19.53 12.94
C ALA A 30 -12.21 18.52 12.12
N HIS A 31 -11.75 18.19 10.90
CA HIS A 31 -12.38 17.19 10.05
C HIS A 31 -12.27 15.77 10.63
N ALA A 32 -11.09 15.40 11.17
CA ALA A 32 -10.88 14.11 11.83
C ALA A 32 -11.76 13.96 13.09
N HIS A 33 -11.99 15.04 13.85
CA HIS A 33 -12.87 15.02 15.01
C HIS A 33 -14.35 14.87 14.62
N LEU A 34 -14.78 15.49 13.52
CA LEU A 34 -16.13 15.33 12.97
C LEU A 34 -16.37 13.90 12.47
N VAL A 35 -15.40 13.32 11.76
CA VAL A 35 -15.45 11.93 11.29
C VAL A 35 -15.48 10.95 12.48
N ARG A 36 -14.67 11.18 13.53
CA ARG A 36 -14.73 10.36 14.77
C ARG A 36 -16.09 10.47 15.48
N LYS A 37 -16.73 11.64 15.49
CA LYS A 37 -18.09 11.80 16.03
C LYS A 37 -19.12 11.03 15.20
N GLN A 38 -19.02 11.06 13.88
CA GLN A 38 -19.92 10.28 13.01
C GLN A 38 -19.69 8.77 13.13
N VAL A 39 -18.44 8.32 13.20
CA VAL A 39 -18.10 6.91 13.43
C VAL A 39 -18.60 6.43 14.80
N LYS A 40 -18.44 7.22 15.86
CA LYS A 40 -19.01 6.91 17.19
C LYS A 40 -20.54 6.87 17.18
N ALA A 41 -21.20 7.79 16.48
CA ALA A 41 -22.66 7.78 16.33
C ALA A 41 -23.16 6.54 15.57
N CYS A 42 -22.41 6.07 14.56
CA CYS A 42 -22.69 4.82 13.86
C CYS A 42 -22.39 3.57 14.72
N GLN A 43 -21.37 3.59 15.57
CA GLN A 43 -21.05 2.51 16.51
C GLN A 43 -22.10 2.38 17.62
N THR A 44 -22.68 3.48 18.11
CA THR A 44 -23.76 3.42 19.11
C THR A 44 -25.10 2.91 18.57
N ALA A 45 -25.26 2.83 17.24
CA ALA A 45 -26.48 2.33 16.60
C ALA A 45 -26.46 0.81 16.31
N TRP A 46 -25.34 0.13 16.60
CA TRP A 46 -25.15 -1.30 16.31
C TRP A 46 -24.40 -1.95 17.48
N PRO A 47 -25.02 -2.85 18.27
CA PRO A 47 -24.30 -3.52 19.35
C PRO A 47 -23.18 -4.41 18.79
N GLU A 48 -22.13 -4.55 19.61
CA GLU A 48 -20.88 -5.25 19.32
C GLU A 48 -21.12 -6.67 18.79
N VAL A 49 -20.67 -6.89 17.55
CA VAL A 49 -20.34 -8.20 17.02
C VAL A 49 -18.87 -8.11 16.65
N GLU A 50 -18.09 -9.07 17.12
CA GLU A 50 -16.63 -9.12 17.00
C GLU A 50 -16.19 -8.96 15.53
N ILE A 51 -15.09 -8.22 15.33
CA ILE A 51 -14.62 -7.78 14.00
C ILE A 51 -14.26 -8.97 13.10
N GLU A 52 -13.88 -10.12 13.67
CA GLU A 52 -13.58 -11.36 12.94
C GLU A 52 -14.84 -12.01 12.31
N GLU A 53 -15.98 -12.01 13.01
CA GLU A 53 -17.24 -12.54 12.44
C GLU A 53 -17.75 -11.66 11.28
N ARG A 54 -17.44 -10.36 11.27
CA ARG A 54 -17.82 -9.46 10.17
C ARG A 54 -17.09 -9.77 8.88
N GLU A 55 -15.80 -10.05 8.91
CA GLU A 55 -15.05 -10.35 7.69
C GLU A 55 -15.50 -11.68 7.06
N GLU A 56 -15.79 -12.69 7.88
CA GLU A 56 -16.40 -13.95 7.41
C GLU A 56 -17.83 -13.75 6.90
N LEU A 57 -18.66 -12.95 7.56
CA LEU A 57 -20.02 -12.64 7.10
C LEU A 57 -20.03 -11.87 5.78
N TYR A 58 -19.12 -10.92 5.58
CA TYR A 58 -18.98 -10.19 4.32
C TYR A 58 -18.43 -11.08 3.20
N ALA A 59 -17.45 -11.93 3.49
CA ALA A 59 -16.92 -12.89 2.53
C ALA A 59 -17.99 -13.91 2.12
N ASN A 60 -18.74 -14.47 3.08
CA ASN A 60 -19.80 -15.43 2.82
C ASN A 60 -21.02 -14.80 2.15
N ALA A 61 -21.39 -13.56 2.46
CA ALA A 61 -22.45 -12.84 1.76
C ALA A 61 -22.06 -12.54 0.32
N SER A 62 -20.82 -12.12 0.06
CA SER A 62 -20.29 -11.89 -1.29
C SER A 62 -20.29 -13.19 -2.13
N LEU A 63 -19.80 -14.30 -1.55
CA LEU A 63 -19.77 -15.61 -2.20
C LEU A 63 -21.17 -16.16 -2.50
N ASN A 64 -22.10 -16.00 -1.55
CA ASN A 64 -23.49 -16.42 -1.74
C ASN A 64 -24.21 -15.58 -2.80
N THR A 65 -23.91 -14.29 -2.89
CA THR A 65 -24.48 -13.40 -3.91
C THR A 65 -23.95 -13.74 -5.29
N MET A 66 -22.64 -14.00 -5.41
CA MET A 66 -22.01 -14.53 -6.62
C MET A 66 -22.61 -15.86 -7.07
N HIS A 67 -22.76 -16.84 -6.17
CA HIS A 67 -23.37 -18.13 -6.52
C HIS A 67 -24.85 -18.02 -6.88
N ARG A 68 -25.58 -17.04 -6.33
CA ARG A 68 -26.97 -16.74 -6.74
C ARG A 68 -27.04 -16.16 -8.15
N LEU A 69 -26.11 -15.28 -8.49
CA LEU A 69 -25.98 -14.71 -9.84
C LEU A 69 -25.56 -15.77 -10.84
N GLU A 70 -24.60 -16.62 -10.49
CA GLU A 70 -24.14 -17.71 -11.34
C GLU A 70 -25.26 -18.74 -11.60
N ARG A 71 -26.07 -19.08 -10.57
CA ARG A 71 -27.27 -19.92 -10.74
C ARG A 71 -28.34 -19.27 -11.63
N ARG A 72 -28.52 -17.95 -11.54
CA ARG A 72 -29.43 -17.21 -12.44
C ARG A 72 -28.92 -17.13 -13.88
N MET A 73 -27.60 -17.09 -14.07
CA MET A 73 -26.96 -17.08 -15.39
C MET A 73 -26.98 -18.47 -16.04
N ARG A 74 -26.85 -19.55 -15.27
CA ARG A 74 -26.91 -20.94 -15.77
C ARG A 74 -28.34 -21.46 -16.00
N GLY A 75 -29.37 -20.77 -15.49
CA GLY A 75 -30.76 -21.22 -15.51
C GLY A 75 -31.63 -20.72 -16.68
N LYS A 76 -31.08 -20.01 -17.68
CA LYS A 76 -31.84 -19.61 -18.87
C LYS A 76 -31.47 -20.49 -20.06
N PRO A 77 -32.31 -21.45 -20.47
CA PRO A 77 -32.12 -22.11 -21.75
C PRO A 77 -32.31 -21.09 -22.87
N ALA A 78 -31.27 -20.93 -23.68
CA ALA A 78 -31.35 -20.24 -24.95
C ALA A 78 -32.38 -20.96 -25.84
N CYS A 79 -33.51 -20.32 -26.10
CA CYS A 79 -34.35 -20.63 -27.24
C CYS A 79 -33.56 -20.31 -28.53
N ALA A 80 -32.77 -21.27 -29.02
CA ALA A 80 -32.11 -21.21 -30.31
C ALA A 80 -32.51 -22.44 -31.13
N ARG A 81 -33.29 -22.13 -32.17
CA ARG A 81 -33.82 -22.98 -33.25
C ARG A 81 -32.82 -24.01 -33.77
N ALA A 82 -33.23 -25.27 -33.76
CA ALA A 82 -32.88 -26.23 -34.80
C ALA A 82 -34.00 -26.22 -35.85
N LEU A 83 -33.67 -25.91 -37.10
CA LEU A 83 -34.54 -26.08 -38.26
C LEU A 83 -34.31 -27.47 -38.85
N PRO A 84 -35.34 -28.31 -39.03
CA PRO A 84 -35.37 -29.27 -40.11
C PRO A 84 -36.06 -28.67 -41.34
N LYS A 85 -35.48 -28.93 -42.50
CA LYS A 85 -36.05 -28.63 -43.82
C LYS A 85 -37.31 -29.47 -44.05
N GLY A 86 -38.37 -28.81 -44.51
CA GLY A 86 -39.43 -29.43 -45.32
C GLY A 86 -40.69 -29.81 -44.55
N MET A 87 -41.72 -28.97 -44.66
CA MET A 87 -43.07 -29.32 -45.15
C MET A 87 -44.05 -28.20 -44.76
N TYR A 88 -44.71 -27.65 -45.78
CA TYR A 88 -45.88 -26.78 -45.65
C TYR A 88 -47.04 -27.55 -45.02
N VAL A 89 -47.66 -27.02 -43.98
CA VAL A 89 -49.13 -27.10 -43.78
C VAL A 89 -49.61 -25.83 -43.07
N PHE A 90 -50.61 -25.19 -43.68
CA PHE A 90 -51.41 -24.07 -43.19
C PHE A 90 -52.23 -24.47 -41.95
N SER A 91 -52.28 -23.64 -40.90
CA SER A 91 -53.47 -23.54 -40.03
C SER A 91 -53.40 -22.30 -39.10
N SER A 92 -54.35 -21.39 -39.35
CA SER A 92 -55.15 -20.64 -38.39
C SER A 92 -54.46 -19.87 -37.25
N ILE A 93 -54.30 -18.57 -37.46
CA ILE A 93 -53.99 -17.56 -36.44
C ILE A 93 -55.30 -17.12 -35.75
N PRO A 94 -55.43 -17.20 -34.42
CA PRO A 94 -56.43 -16.42 -33.69
C PRO A 94 -55.86 -15.05 -33.30
N GLN A 95 -56.62 -13.98 -33.56
CA GLN A 95 -56.29 -12.63 -33.13
C GLN A 95 -56.50 -12.46 -31.61
N PRO A 96 -55.59 -11.82 -30.88
CA PRO A 96 -55.85 -11.38 -29.52
C PRO A 96 -56.51 -9.98 -29.52
N SER A 97 -57.72 -9.93 -28.97
CA SER A 97 -58.39 -8.72 -28.51
C SER A 97 -57.94 -8.34 -27.10
N ASN A 98 -58.04 -7.04 -26.79
CA ASN A 98 -57.83 -6.35 -25.51
C ASN A 98 -56.41 -5.81 -25.20
N PHE A 99 -56.18 -4.63 -25.78
CA PHE A 99 -55.30 -3.57 -25.27
C PHE A 99 -55.78 -3.09 -23.89
N ASN A 100 -54.99 -3.32 -22.83
CA ASN A 100 -54.93 -2.45 -21.64
C ASN A 100 -53.72 -2.73 -20.70
N THR A 101 -52.71 -3.49 -21.15
CA THR A 101 -51.55 -3.88 -20.32
C THR A 101 -50.26 -3.09 -20.59
N GLU A 102 -50.23 -2.21 -21.61
CA GLU A 102 -49.02 -1.43 -21.93
C GLU A 102 -48.70 -0.35 -20.88
N HIS A 103 -49.70 0.14 -20.14
CA HIS A 103 -49.47 1.21 -19.16
C HIS A 103 -48.78 0.73 -17.86
N GLU A 104 -48.91 -0.55 -17.51
CA GLU A 104 -48.26 -1.14 -16.32
C GLU A 104 -46.81 -1.56 -16.59
N ALA A 105 -46.50 -2.05 -17.80
CA ALA A 105 -45.13 -2.39 -18.20
C ALA A 105 -44.19 -1.16 -18.13
N HIS A 106 -44.71 0.02 -18.46
CA HIS A 106 -43.94 1.27 -18.42
C HIS A 106 -43.69 1.81 -17.00
N LYS A 107 -44.52 1.45 -16.00
CA LYS A 107 -44.28 1.79 -14.58
C LYS A 107 -43.21 0.88 -13.98
N SER A 108 -43.21 -0.40 -14.32
CA SER A 108 -42.20 -1.38 -13.88
C SER A 108 -40.79 -1.04 -14.39
N CYS A 109 -40.66 -0.60 -15.65
CA CYS A 109 -39.37 -0.15 -16.19
C CYS A 109 -38.83 1.12 -15.51
N LYS A 110 -39.70 2.08 -15.15
CA LYS A 110 -39.26 3.31 -14.44
C LYS A 110 -38.71 3.00 -13.04
N ALA A 111 -39.36 2.12 -12.28
CA ALA A 111 -38.87 1.71 -10.96
C ALA A 111 -37.49 1.01 -11.03
N SER A 112 -37.28 0.22 -12.09
CA SER A 112 -36.00 -0.45 -12.35
C SER A 112 -34.86 0.55 -12.64
N PHE A 113 -35.16 1.61 -13.39
CA PHE A 113 -34.17 2.63 -13.76
C PHE A 113 -33.73 3.48 -12.54
N PHE A 114 -34.67 3.91 -11.69
CA PHE A 114 -34.34 4.64 -10.46
C PHE A 114 -33.47 3.83 -9.49
N SER A 115 -33.68 2.51 -9.43
CA SER A 115 -32.85 1.61 -8.61
C SER A 115 -31.41 1.54 -9.12
N ILE A 116 -31.21 1.49 -10.44
CA ILE A 116 -29.87 1.46 -11.06
C ILE A 116 -29.14 2.80 -10.83
N GLU A 117 -29.83 3.93 -10.98
CA GLU A 117 -29.20 5.24 -10.79
C GLU A 117 -28.85 5.52 -9.31
N ALA A 118 -29.69 5.09 -8.38
CA ALA A 118 -29.38 5.16 -6.94
C ALA A 118 -28.17 4.27 -6.59
N SER A 119 -28.10 3.07 -7.16
CA SER A 119 -26.96 2.15 -6.98
C SER A 119 -25.66 2.75 -7.53
N ARG A 120 -25.72 3.39 -8.70
CA ARG A 120 -24.57 4.09 -9.28
C ARG A 120 -24.09 5.26 -8.40
N LYS A 121 -24.99 6.11 -7.90
CA LYS A 121 -24.62 7.23 -7.01
C LYS A 121 -24.02 6.75 -5.69
N CYS A 122 -24.53 5.64 -5.14
CA CYS A 122 -23.96 5.01 -3.95
C CYS A 122 -22.54 4.48 -4.22
N SER A 123 -22.31 3.85 -5.38
CA SER A 123 -20.98 3.39 -5.79
C SER A 123 -19.99 4.54 -6.01
N GLU A 124 -20.41 5.63 -6.64
CA GLU A 124 -19.58 6.84 -6.82
C GLU A 124 -19.20 7.48 -5.47
N GLN A 125 -20.13 7.53 -4.51
CA GLN A 125 -19.84 8.02 -3.15
C GLN A 125 -18.88 7.12 -2.38
N ALA A 126 -19.03 5.80 -2.50
CA ALA A 126 -18.12 4.84 -1.86
C ALA A 126 -16.68 4.96 -2.43
N MET A 127 -16.54 5.15 -3.74
CA MET A 127 -15.25 5.38 -4.39
C MET A 127 -14.60 6.70 -3.96
N LYS A 128 -15.39 7.75 -3.77
CA LYS A 128 -14.87 9.03 -3.26
C LYS A 128 -14.40 8.90 -1.81
N ALA A 129 -15.17 8.21 -0.96
CA ALA A 129 -14.79 7.96 0.41
C ALA A 129 -13.51 7.13 0.54
N SER A 130 -13.31 6.13 -0.33
CA SER A 130 -12.06 5.34 -0.35
C SER A 130 -10.85 6.16 -0.81
N GLU A 131 -11.03 7.06 -1.77
CA GLU A 131 -9.97 8.00 -2.20
C GLU A 131 -9.55 8.95 -1.06
N ASP A 132 -10.52 9.47 -0.29
CA ASP A 132 -10.25 10.36 0.84
C ASP A 132 -9.57 9.61 2.00
N LEU A 133 -9.94 8.35 2.25
CA LEU A 133 -9.23 7.49 3.20
C LEU A 133 -7.78 7.22 2.77
N PHE A 134 -7.54 6.99 1.48
CA PHE A 134 -6.19 6.79 0.95
C PHE A 134 -5.32 8.06 1.09
N LYS A 135 -5.90 9.24 0.85
CA LYS A 135 -5.23 10.53 1.11
C LYS A 135 -4.88 10.71 2.58
N CYS A 136 -5.81 10.37 3.48
CA CYS A 136 -5.60 10.41 4.94
C CYS A 136 -4.49 9.44 5.38
N GLU A 137 -4.47 8.22 4.87
CA GLU A 137 -3.42 7.24 5.18
C GLU A 137 -2.05 7.72 4.71
N LYS A 138 -1.96 8.30 3.51
CA LYS A 138 -0.73 8.90 2.98
C LYS A 138 -0.22 10.04 3.88
N GLN A 139 -1.11 10.89 4.40
CA GLN A 139 -0.74 11.91 5.37
C GLN A 139 -0.28 11.30 6.71
N SER A 140 -0.97 10.29 7.22
CA SER A 140 -0.58 9.56 8.45
C SER A 140 0.80 8.91 8.34
N ARG A 141 1.15 8.35 7.17
CA ARG A 141 2.49 7.81 6.90
C ARG A 141 3.56 8.90 6.96
N ARG A 142 3.30 10.09 6.41
CA ARG A 142 4.22 11.25 6.51
C ARG A 142 4.43 11.70 7.95
N VAL A 143 3.36 11.76 8.75
CA VAL A 143 3.47 12.14 10.17
C VAL A 143 4.28 11.10 10.97
N ARG A 144 4.11 9.80 10.67
CA ARG A 144 4.95 8.75 11.27
C ARG A 144 6.42 8.89 10.89
N GLN A 145 6.72 9.08 9.60
CA GLN A 145 8.10 9.32 9.13
C GLN A 145 8.75 10.54 9.81
N LEU A 146 8.02 11.64 10.00
CA LEU A 146 8.51 12.81 10.72
C LEU A 146 8.77 12.53 12.21
N ARG A 147 7.91 11.72 12.86
CA ARG A 147 8.12 11.30 14.24
C ARG A 147 9.35 10.41 14.38
N ASP A 148 9.51 9.43 13.49
CA ASP A 148 10.66 8.52 13.50
C ASP A 148 11.97 9.30 13.24
N PHE A 149 11.93 10.27 12.33
CA PHE A 149 13.04 11.20 12.11
C PHE A 149 13.35 12.03 13.37
N GLN A 150 12.33 12.58 14.04
CA GLN A 150 12.50 13.33 15.28
C GLN A 150 13.13 12.47 16.39
N SER A 151 12.69 11.22 16.55
CA SER A 151 13.27 10.26 17.50
C SER A 151 14.74 9.98 17.18
N SER A 152 15.07 9.75 15.91
CA SER A 152 16.46 9.54 15.47
C SER A 152 17.36 10.76 15.74
N VAL A 153 16.84 11.97 15.53
CA VAL A 153 17.55 13.22 15.86
C VAL A 153 17.75 13.34 17.38
N GLN A 154 16.75 13.02 18.19
CA GLN A 154 16.86 13.06 19.66
C GLN A 154 17.89 12.06 20.18
N GLU A 155 17.94 10.86 19.61
CA GLU A 155 18.94 9.84 19.92
C GLU A 155 20.35 10.29 19.51
N THR A 156 20.51 10.86 18.33
CA THR A 156 21.80 11.41 17.89
C THR A 156 22.26 12.53 18.82
N MET A 157 21.35 13.42 19.24
CA MET A 157 21.65 14.49 20.18
C MET A 157 21.98 13.96 21.59
N SER A 158 21.40 12.85 22.02
CA SER A 158 21.74 12.25 23.32
C SER A 158 23.15 11.65 23.30
N ILE A 159 23.55 11.00 22.20
CA ILE A 159 24.91 10.50 21.97
C ILE A 159 25.91 11.65 21.99
N LEU A 160 25.65 12.73 21.22
CA LEU A 160 26.53 13.90 21.18
C LEU A 160 26.69 14.55 22.57
N ARG A 161 25.62 14.63 23.36
CA ARG A 161 25.69 15.12 24.75
C ARG A 161 26.51 14.20 25.64
N ALA A 162 26.39 12.89 25.49
CA ALA A 162 27.18 11.93 26.24
C ALA A 162 28.68 12.05 25.90
N GLU A 163 29.01 12.23 24.63
CA GLU A 163 30.40 12.40 24.17
C GLU A 163 30.99 13.75 24.61
N ALA A 164 30.19 14.82 24.61
CA ALA A 164 30.62 16.11 25.13
C ALA A 164 30.97 16.06 26.63
N ARG A 165 30.22 15.29 27.42
CA ARG A 165 30.52 15.07 28.85
C ARG A 165 31.83 14.33 29.08
N LYS A 166 32.25 13.45 28.16
CA LYS A 166 33.55 12.74 28.26
C LYS A 166 34.75 13.66 28.01
N CYS A 167 34.54 14.81 27.36
CA CYS A 167 35.62 15.71 26.97
C CYS A 167 35.90 16.81 28.02
N ASP A 168 35.29 16.77 29.22
CA ASP A 168 35.34 17.83 30.24
C ASP A 168 35.04 19.25 29.69
N LEU A 169 34.34 19.33 28.56
CA LEU A 169 33.81 20.57 28.03
C LEU A 169 32.49 20.83 28.76
N ALA A 170 32.53 21.73 29.74
CA ALA A 170 31.35 22.28 30.37
C ALA A 170 30.47 22.97 29.31
N TRP A 171 29.54 22.21 28.73
CA TRP A 171 28.57 22.73 27.78
C TRP A 171 27.47 23.42 28.58
N ASP A 172 27.59 24.75 28.75
CA ASP A 172 26.53 25.59 29.30
C ASP A 172 25.71 26.18 28.15
N PRO A 173 24.50 25.65 27.84
CA PRO A 173 23.71 26.11 26.69
C PRO A 173 23.06 27.50 26.91
N LEU A 174 23.23 28.11 28.10
CA LEU A 174 22.66 29.41 28.45
C LEU A 174 23.69 30.39 29.05
N GLY A 175 24.95 30.00 29.19
CA GLY A 175 26.01 30.87 29.71
C GLY A 175 26.41 31.94 28.69
N GLU A 176 26.27 33.21 29.05
CA GLU A 176 26.78 34.35 28.29
C GLU A 176 28.30 34.19 28.07
N ILE A 177 28.68 33.94 26.81
CA ILE A 177 30.08 33.78 26.39
C ILE A 177 30.76 35.16 26.45
N SER A 178 31.28 35.52 27.63
CA SER A 178 32.12 36.70 27.86
C SER A 178 33.61 36.34 27.82
N SER A 179 34.09 35.72 26.74
CA SER A 179 35.47 35.95 26.31
C SER A 179 35.63 35.61 24.82
N SER A 180 35.91 36.63 24.02
CA SER A 180 36.13 36.52 22.57
C SER A 180 37.39 35.72 22.20
N ALA A 181 38.25 35.40 23.17
CA ALA A 181 39.52 34.72 22.94
C ALA A 181 39.39 33.18 22.88
N GLN A 182 38.46 32.57 23.63
CA GLN A 182 38.28 31.10 23.61
C GLN A 182 37.45 30.62 22.42
N ALA A 183 36.51 31.43 21.94
CA ALA A 183 35.73 31.12 20.72
C ALA A 183 36.61 31.07 19.46
N ALA A 184 37.63 31.95 19.38
CA ALA A 184 38.55 32.01 18.25
C ALA A 184 39.47 30.78 18.13
N TRP A 185 39.84 30.16 19.25
CA TRP A 185 40.73 29.00 19.25
C TRP A 185 40.01 27.71 18.82
N VAL A 186 38.72 27.56 19.15
CA VAL A 186 37.88 26.44 18.69
C VAL A 186 37.46 26.62 17.23
N TRP A 187 37.26 27.86 16.77
CA TRP A 187 36.89 28.16 15.38
C TRP A 187 38.04 27.96 14.37
N GLY A 188 39.30 28.11 14.79
CA GLY A 188 40.45 28.03 13.88
C GLY A 188 40.74 26.63 13.30
N ARG A 189 40.17 25.56 13.86
CA ARG A 189 40.51 24.18 13.49
C ARG A 189 39.38 23.41 12.79
N TRP A 190 38.17 23.98 12.72
CA TRP A 190 37.03 23.38 12.05
C TRP A 190 36.77 24.10 10.74
N ASN A 191 36.97 23.40 9.62
CA ASN A 191 36.64 23.88 8.28
C ASN A 191 35.25 24.53 8.29
N GLY A 192 35.15 25.81 7.90
CA GLY A 192 33.93 26.64 8.05
C GLY A 192 32.66 26.07 7.42
N ARG A 193 32.77 25.03 6.57
CA ARG A 193 31.64 24.24 6.06
C ARG A 193 30.92 23.43 7.14
N HIS A 194 31.64 22.89 8.12
CA HIS A 194 31.02 22.12 9.22
C HIS A 194 30.32 23.02 10.23
N CYS A 195 30.82 24.25 10.45
CA CYS A 195 30.16 25.24 11.31
C CYS A 195 28.81 25.70 10.75
N LEU A 196 28.73 25.92 9.42
CA LEU A 196 27.47 26.27 8.75
C LEU A 196 26.45 25.12 8.81
N LEU A 197 26.91 23.88 8.63
CA LEU A 197 26.03 22.70 8.71
C LEU A 197 25.46 22.53 10.13
N LEU A 198 26.30 22.67 11.17
CA LEU A 198 25.86 22.59 12.56
C LEU A 198 24.95 23.75 12.96
N ALA A 199 25.24 24.97 12.51
CA ALA A 199 24.35 26.11 12.74
C ALA A 199 22.96 25.89 12.10
N LEU A 200 22.90 25.34 10.88
CA LEU A 200 21.65 24.96 10.22
C LEU A 200 20.89 23.85 10.95
N ILE A 201 21.60 22.82 11.42
CA ILE A 201 21.00 21.73 12.22
C ILE A 201 20.42 22.27 13.53
N LEU A 202 21.17 23.11 14.25
CA LEU A 202 20.70 23.71 15.50
C LEU A 202 19.51 24.65 15.27
N LEU A 203 19.49 25.40 14.16
CA LEU A 203 18.34 26.23 13.78
C LEU A 203 17.09 25.38 13.51
N MET A 204 17.23 24.28 12.75
CA MET A 204 16.15 23.32 12.47
C MET A 204 15.60 22.71 13.76
N VAL A 205 16.46 22.27 14.68
CA VAL A 205 16.05 21.72 15.98
C VAL A 205 15.27 22.76 16.79
N ARG A 206 15.73 24.01 16.81
CA ARG A 206 15.06 25.10 17.56
C ARG A 206 13.68 25.42 16.98
N VAL A 207 13.54 25.44 15.65
CA VAL A 207 12.24 25.62 14.97
C VAL A 207 11.29 24.47 15.28
N LEU A 208 11.78 23.22 15.30
CA LEU A 208 10.96 22.04 15.63
C LEU A 208 10.53 22.01 17.10
N SER A 209 11.37 22.47 18.04
CA SER A 209 11.01 22.55 19.46
C SER A 209 9.96 23.63 19.78
N VAL A 210 9.88 24.71 18.99
CA VAL A 210 8.86 25.76 19.18
C VAL A 210 7.49 25.34 18.62
N ALA A 211 7.45 24.40 17.67
CA ALA A 211 6.22 23.97 17.01
C ALA A 211 5.46 22.84 17.74
N THR A 212 6.01 22.27 18.81
CA THR A 212 5.30 21.26 19.62
C THR A 212 4.49 21.94 20.72
N PRO A 213 3.13 21.93 20.69
CA PRO A 213 2.34 22.42 21.80
C PRO A 213 2.61 21.56 23.03
N CYS A 214 3.05 22.21 24.12
CA CYS A 214 3.27 21.59 25.42
C CYS A 214 2.00 20.87 25.89
N VAL A 215 2.03 19.54 25.89
CA VAL A 215 1.07 18.72 26.65
C VAL A 215 1.54 18.74 28.10
N PRO A 216 0.69 19.12 29.08
CA PRO A 216 1.09 19.21 30.47
C PRO A 216 1.31 17.80 31.06
N GLU A 217 2.55 17.34 31.05
CA GLU A 217 3.06 16.08 31.64
C GLU A 217 3.20 16.17 33.18
N ALA A 218 2.54 17.15 33.82
CA ALA A 218 2.77 17.52 35.22
C ALA A 218 1.80 16.87 36.23
N GLN A 219 0.79 16.11 35.80
CA GLN A 219 -0.18 15.51 36.73
C GLN A 219 0.05 14.02 37.06
N GLU A 220 0.79 13.26 36.24
CA GLU A 220 0.91 11.81 36.45
C GLU A 220 1.97 11.41 37.50
N LYS A 221 2.96 12.28 37.77
CA LYS A 221 4.01 12.01 38.78
C LYS A 221 3.58 12.29 40.23
N GLN A 222 2.44 12.96 40.44
CA GLN A 222 1.99 13.33 41.79
C GLN A 222 1.09 12.27 42.44
N GLU A 223 0.53 11.33 41.67
CA GLU A 223 -0.31 10.25 42.19
C GLU A 223 0.51 9.06 42.73
N TRP A 224 1.69 8.79 42.16
CA TRP A 224 2.58 7.73 42.65
C TRP A 224 3.21 8.04 44.01
N ALA A 225 3.36 9.32 44.36
CA ALA A 225 3.94 9.74 45.65
C ALA A 225 2.96 9.68 46.83
N ARG A 226 1.63 9.60 46.59
CA ARG A 226 0.62 9.52 47.67
C ARG A 226 0.22 8.10 48.06
N ALA A 227 0.60 7.08 47.30
CA ALA A 227 0.18 5.69 47.54
C ALA A 227 1.19 4.86 48.37
N GLY A 228 2.39 5.37 48.66
CA GLY A 228 3.47 4.59 49.30
C GLY A 228 3.81 5.08 50.70
N GLY A 229 3.00 4.73 51.70
CA GLY A 229 3.24 5.17 53.07
C GLY A 229 2.57 4.32 54.14
N VAL A 230 2.81 3.01 54.17
CA VAL A 230 2.64 2.18 55.38
C VAL A 230 3.75 1.15 55.43
N ALA A 231 4.77 1.42 56.25
CA ALA A 231 5.79 0.45 56.60
C ALA A 231 5.19 -0.54 57.62
N ALA A 232 5.00 -1.79 57.20
CA ALA A 232 4.67 -2.89 58.09
C ALA A 232 5.98 -3.59 58.52
N PRO A 233 6.26 -3.72 59.82
CA PRO A 233 7.37 -4.51 60.31
C PRO A 233 6.91 -5.95 60.62
N GLY A 234 7.80 -6.91 60.38
CA GLY A 234 7.76 -8.21 61.04
C GLY A 234 7.31 -9.37 60.16
N GLY A 235 8.28 -10.19 59.76
CA GLY A 235 8.04 -11.46 59.08
C GLY A 235 9.32 -11.99 58.43
N ALA A 236 10.40 -12.08 59.21
CA ALA A 236 11.57 -12.86 58.80
C ALA A 236 11.24 -14.34 59.00
N GLU A 237 11.76 -15.20 58.11
CA GLU A 237 11.73 -16.67 58.16
C GLU A 237 10.61 -17.38 57.36
N GLU A 238 10.55 -17.14 56.04
CA GLU A 238 10.16 -18.19 55.05
C GLU A 238 10.52 -17.81 53.59
N GLU A 239 11.74 -17.30 53.36
CA GLU A 239 12.13 -16.62 52.10
C GLU A 239 13.08 -17.44 51.20
N GLY A 240 13.10 -18.76 51.33
CA GLY A 240 14.04 -19.64 50.61
C GLY A 240 13.56 -20.17 49.26
N ASP A 241 12.24 -20.38 49.07
CA ASP A 241 11.74 -21.17 47.93
C ASP A 241 11.01 -20.35 46.85
N LYS A 242 10.56 -19.12 47.19
CA LYS A 242 9.89 -18.22 46.22
C LYS A 242 10.84 -17.55 45.22
N THR A 243 12.14 -17.48 45.52
CA THR A 243 13.14 -16.86 44.63
C THR A 243 13.51 -17.76 43.45
N ARG A 244 13.41 -19.09 43.61
CA ARG A 244 13.75 -20.05 42.55
C ARG A 244 12.69 -20.16 41.46
N SER A 245 11.40 -20.00 41.79
CA SER A 245 10.31 -20.00 40.81
C SER A 245 10.28 -18.73 39.96
N ARG A 246 10.68 -17.58 40.53
CA ARG A 246 10.75 -16.29 39.82
C ARG A 246 11.91 -16.20 38.81
N ALA A 247 13.01 -16.93 39.05
CA ALA A 247 14.14 -16.95 38.12
C ALA A 247 13.83 -17.73 36.83
N LYS A 248 13.07 -18.84 36.92
CA LYS A 248 12.67 -19.64 35.75
C LYS A 248 11.71 -18.89 34.83
N SER A 249 10.71 -18.21 35.38
CA SER A 249 9.77 -17.44 34.55
C SER A 249 10.43 -16.26 33.83
N SER A 250 11.51 -15.69 34.40
CA SER A 250 12.26 -14.62 33.77
C SER A 250 13.13 -15.08 32.59
N SER A 251 13.66 -16.30 32.63
CA SER A 251 14.46 -16.82 31.49
C SER A 251 13.57 -17.20 30.32
N GLU A 252 12.44 -17.86 30.58
CA GLU A 252 11.46 -18.23 29.56
C GLU A 252 10.86 -16.99 28.87
N ALA A 253 10.55 -15.94 29.64
CA ALA A 253 10.06 -14.68 29.07
C ALA A 253 11.09 -13.98 28.18
N ARG A 254 12.39 -14.12 28.48
CA ARG A 254 13.47 -13.56 27.67
C ARG A 254 13.63 -14.32 26.36
N GLU A 255 13.64 -15.66 26.42
CA GLU A 255 13.75 -16.52 25.25
C GLU A 255 12.55 -16.34 24.29
N GLU A 256 11.33 -16.28 24.82
CA GLU A 256 10.14 -15.99 24.01
C GLU A 256 10.16 -14.57 23.43
N GLY A 257 10.71 -13.60 24.17
CA GLY A 257 10.93 -12.24 23.68
C GLY A 257 11.90 -12.19 22.50
N GLU A 258 12.99 -12.95 22.57
CA GLU A 258 14.00 -13.08 21.52
C GLU A 258 13.42 -13.77 20.27
N ARG A 259 12.71 -14.90 20.45
CA ARG A 259 12.04 -15.60 19.34
C ARG A 259 11.07 -14.70 18.58
N ARG A 260 10.28 -13.88 19.29
CA ARG A 260 9.37 -12.91 18.67
C ARG A 260 10.10 -11.77 17.96
N ALA A 261 11.28 -11.38 18.44
CA ALA A 261 12.09 -10.36 17.79
C ALA A 261 12.67 -10.88 16.47
N ASP A 262 13.16 -12.12 16.46
CA ASP A 262 13.70 -12.79 15.27
C ASP A 262 12.62 -13.00 14.21
N GLU A 263 11.45 -13.52 14.59
CA GLU A 263 10.32 -13.69 13.67
C GLU A 263 9.91 -12.35 13.01
N ARG A 264 9.90 -11.25 13.77
CA ARG A 264 9.63 -9.91 13.23
C ARG A 264 10.76 -9.40 12.33
N ALA A 265 12.01 -9.80 12.58
CA ALA A 265 13.13 -9.44 11.73
C ALA A 265 13.05 -10.19 10.39
N GLU A 266 12.79 -11.50 10.42
CA GLU A 266 12.58 -12.34 9.23
C GLU A 266 11.43 -11.83 8.38
N LYS A 267 10.29 -11.50 9.01
CA LYS A 267 9.14 -10.92 8.31
C LYS A 267 9.48 -9.62 7.60
N ARG A 268 10.23 -8.72 8.26
CA ARG A 268 10.69 -7.45 7.64
C ARG A 268 11.64 -7.69 6.47
N ILE A 269 12.55 -8.65 6.59
CA ILE A 269 13.46 -9.02 5.49
C ILE A 269 12.66 -9.59 4.31
N ALA A 270 11.67 -10.44 4.55
CA ALA A 270 10.81 -10.99 3.51
C ALA A 270 9.98 -9.90 2.82
N GLU A 271 9.37 -8.97 3.58
CA GLU A 271 8.63 -7.82 3.04
C GLU A 271 9.53 -6.91 2.19
N MET A 272 10.76 -6.63 2.65
CA MET A 272 11.72 -5.84 1.89
C MET A 272 12.15 -6.52 0.58
N LYS A 273 12.41 -7.84 0.61
CA LYS A 273 12.74 -8.60 -0.59
C LYS A 273 11.59 -8.60 -1.60
N ALA A 274 10.36 -8.81 -1.14
CA ALA A 274 9.18 -8.74 -2.00
C ALA A 274 9.04 -7.35 -2.66
N LEU A 275 9.23 -6.27 -1.90
CA LEU A 275 9.21 -4.91 -2.46
C LEU A 275 10.30 -4.70 -3.50
N GLN A 276 11.52 -5.19 -3.24
CA GLN A 276 12.62 -5.10 -4.19
C GLN A 276 12.31 -5.86 -5.48
N GLU A 277 11.80 -7.09 -5.39
CA GLU A 277 11.37 -7.88 -6.56
C GLU A 277 10.28 -7.16 -7.37
N THR A 278 9.33 -6.49 -6.70
CA THR A 278 8.31 -5.69 -7.42
C THR A 278 8.90 -4.46 -8.11
N GLN A 279 9.87 -3.78 -7.50
CA GLN A 279 10.53 -2.62 -8.10
C GLN A 279 11.37 -3.03 -9.31
N GLU A 280 12.14 -4.11 -9.20
CA GLU A 280 12.91 -4.68 -10.29
C GLU A 280 11.99 -5.09 -11.45
N ALA A 281 10.86 -5.75 -11.17
CA ALA A 281 9.86 -6.09 -12.18
C ALA A 281 9.27 -4.85 -12.86
N CYS A 282 8.99 -3.78 -12.12
CA CYS A 282 8.51 -2.52 -12.70
C CYS A 282 9.52 -1.94 -13.69
N THR A 283 10.80 -1.82 -13.30
CA THR A 283 11.84 -1.25 -14.18
C THR A 283 12.01 -2.05 -15.47
N VAL A 284 12.05 -3.38 -15.36
CA VAL A 284 12.14 -4.29 -16.51
C VAL A 284 10.93 -4.13 -17.44
N MET A 285 9.73 -3.95 -16.89
CA MET A 285 8.52 -3.71 -17.68
C MET A 285 8.60 -2.40 -18.45
N GLU A 286 9.20 -1.35 -17.89
CA GLU A 286 9.38 -0.07 -18.57
C GLU A 286 10.37 -0.17 -19.74
N ASP A 287 11.47 -0.88 -19.54
CA ASP A 287 12.47 -1.14 -20.58
C ASP A 287 11.90 -1.98 -21.72
N LEU A 288 10.99 -2.91 -21.41
CA LEU A 288 10.34 -3.79 -22.38
C LEU A 288 9.15 -3.14 -23.11
N LYS A 289 8.64 -1.98 -22.67
CA LYS A 289 7.50 -1.29 -23.31
C LYS A 289 7.56 -1.27 -24.85
N PRO A 290 8.65 -0.83 -25.51
CA PRO A 290 8.70 -0.78 -26.98
C PRO A 290 8.61 -2.17 -27.64
N GLU A 291 9.25 -3.19 -27.04
CA GLU A 291 9.19 -4.58 -27.53
C GLU A 291 7.76 -5.14 -27.37
N LEU A 292 7.13 -4.89 -26.22
CA LEU A 292 5.75 -5.30 -25.95
C LEU A 292 4.74 -4.62 -26.89
N GLU A 293 4.95 -3.35 -27.23
CA GLU A 293 4.13 -2.66 -28.22
C GLU A 293 4.30 -3.26 -29.62
N ALA A 294 5.51 -3.64 -30.01
CA ALA A 294 5.75 -4.32 -31.29
C ALA A 294 5.07 -5.69 -31.35
N ILE A 295 5.14 -6.47 -30.26
CA ILE A 295 4.44 -7.76 -30.14
C ILE A 295 2.92 -7.57 -30.19
N LYS A 296 2.37 -6.55 -29.51
CA LYS A 296 0.94 -6.21 -29.56
C LYS A 296 0.50 -5.85 -30.97
N LYS A 297 1.24 -4.99 -31.68
CA LYS A 297 0.95 -4.65 -33.08
C LYS A 297 0.99 -5.88 -33.99
N ALA A 298 1.95 -6.78 -33.80
CA ALA A 298 2.02 -8.04 -34.53
C ALA A 298 0.84 -8.97 -34.20
N SER A 299 0.41 -9.00 -32.93
CA SER A 299 -0.79 -9.72 -32.48
C SER A 299 -2.03 -9.17 -33.17
N GLU A 300 -2.23 -7.86 -33.20
CA GLU A 300 -3.36 -7.22 -33.89
C GLU A 300 -3.40 -7.54 -35.39
N ALA A 301 -2.23 -7.60 -36.05
CA ALA A 301 -2.12 -7.96 -37.47
C ALA A 301 -2.53 -9.42 -37.77
N GLY A 302 -2.35 -10.36 -36.84
CA GLY A 302 -2.81 -11.73 -36.97
C GLY A 302 -1.92 -12.76 -36.28
N GLY A 303 -2.42 -14.00 -36.13
CA GLY A 303 -1.68 -15.08 -35.47
C GLY A 303 -0.39 -15.47 -36.18
N ARG A 304 -0.36 -15.42 -37.52
CA ARG A 304 0.83 -15.69 -38.33
C ARG A 304 1.91 -14.62 -38.09
N GLN A 305 1.52 -13.35 -38.22
CA GLN A 305 2.39 -12.20 -38.07
C GLN A 305 2.98 -12.16 -36.65
N LEU A 306 2.18 -12.50 -35.64
CA LEU A 306 2.64 -12.64 -34.27
C LEU A 306 3.75 -13.69 -34.13
N ILE A 307 3.53 -14.91 -34.65
CA ILE A 307 4.52 -15.99 -34.56
C ILE A 307 5.80 -15.63 -35.31
N GLU A 308 5.69 -15.14 -36.55
CA GLU A 308 6.85 -14.72 -37.35
C GLU A 308 7.64 -13.60 -36.66
N HIS A 309 6.95 -12.60 -36.09
CA HIS A 309 7.58 -11.51 -35.37
C HIS A 309 8.34 -12.00 -34.13
N ILE A 310 7.69 -12.82 -33.29
CA ILE A 310 8.28 -13.34 -32.05
C ILE A 310 9.52 -14.18 -32.36
N PHE A 311 9.46 -15.13 -33.29
CA PHE A 311 10.61 -15.99 -33.60
C PHE A 311 11.77 -15.22 -34.24
N ARG A 312 11.48 -14.14 -34.98
CA ARG A 312 12.51 -13.31 -35.60
C ARG A 312 13.17 -12.37 -34.59
N ALA A 313 12.39 -11.67 -33.76
CA ALA A 313 12.90 -10.67 -32.83
C ALA A 313 13.41 -11.30 -31.52
N HIS A 314 12.77 -12.37 -31.08
CA HIS A 314 13.00 -13.00 -29.77
C HIS A 314 13.07 -14.52 -29.91
N PRO A 315 14.06 -15.07 -30.64
CA PRO A 315 14.14 -16.51 -30.88
C PRO A 315 14.18 -17.31 -29.57
N PRO A 316 13.50 -18.47 -29.48
CA PRO A 316 13.51 -19.29 -28.28
C PRO A 316 14.94 -19.70 -27.91
N LYS A 317 15.29 -19.64 -26.63
CA LYS A 317 16.64 -20.00 -26.16
C LYS A 317 16.96 -21.49 -26.28
N LYS A 318 15.93 -22.34 -26.39
CA LYS A 318 16.10 -23.80 -26.57
C LYS A 318 16.15 -24.12 -28.07
N GLU A 319 17.26 -24.71 -28.50
CA GLU A 319 17.56 -25.01 -29.92
C GLU A 319 16.51 -25.85 -30.66
N LYS A 320 15.66 -26.57 -29.94
CA LYS A 320 14.65 -27.46 -30.53
C LYS A 320 13.45 -26.75 -31.15
N PHE A 321 13.29 -25.44 -30.92
CA PHE A 321 12.13 -24.69 -31.38
C PHE A 321 12.49 -23.83 -32.58
N THR A 322 12.02 -24.24 -33.76
CA THR A 322 12.12 -23.47 -35.00
C THR A 322 10.79 -22.80 -35.33
N CYS A 323 10.85 -21.72 -36.11
CA CYS A 323 9.65 -21.06 -36.60
C CYS A 323 8.89 -22.03 -37.53
N PRO A 324 7.58 -22.28 -37.31
CA PRO A 324 6.79 -23.11 -38.22
C PRO A 324 6.74 -22.49 -39.62
N GLU A 325 6.93 -23.29 -40.66
CA GLU A 325 6.87 -22.81 -42.06
C GLU A 325 5.43 -22.84 -42.63
N ASP A 326 4.58 -23.74 -42.14
CA ASP A 326 3.22 -23.94 -42.63
C ASP A 326 2.18 -23.35 -41.68
N PHE A 327 1.50 -22.30 -42.13
CA PHE A 327 0.47 -21.56 -41.40
C PHE A 327 -0.96 -21.87 -41.85
N GLY A 328 -1.21 -23.05 -42.44
CA GLY A 328 -2.56 -23.48 -42.80
C GLY A 328 -3.53 -23.42 -41.61
N SER A 329 -4.80 -23.10 -41.86
CA SER A 329 -5.82 -22.85 -40.81
C SER A 329 -5.95 -23.99 -39.79
N GLN A 330 -5.92 -25.25 -40.25
CA GLN A 330 -5.94 -26.43 -39.37
C GLN A 330 -4.66 -26.59 -38.53
N LYS A 331 -3.51 -26.14 -39.05
CA LYS A 331 -2.20 -26.24 -38.39
C LYS A 331 -1.91 -25.03 -37.48
N MET A 332 -2.54 -23.89 -37.71
CA MET A 332 -2.36 -22.66 -36.92
C MET A 332 -2.57 -22.90 -35.42
N LYS A 333 -3.63 -23.60 -35.04
CA LYS A 333 -3.92 -23.96 -33.64
C LYS A 333 -2.80 -24.80 -33.01
N LYS A 334 -2.22 -25.73 -33.77
CA LYS A 334 -1.09 -26.57 -33.35
C LYS A 334 0.19 -25.73 -33.21
N ASN A 335 0.44 -24.83 -34.15
CA ASN A 335 1.60 -23.93 -34.14
C ASN A 335 1.55 -22.98 -32.94
N ILE A 336 0.40 -22.36 -32.66
CA ILE A 336 0.22 -21.49 -31.48
C ILE A 336 0.50 -22.27 -30.20
N LYS A 337 -0.05 -23.48 -30.03
CA LYS A 337 0.25 -24.34 -28.87
C LYS A 337 1.73 -24.66 -28.75
N HIS A 338 2.40 -24.96 -29.86
CA HIS A 338 3.84 -25.21 -29.88
C HIS A 338 4.65 -23.99 -29.46
N CYS A 339 4.26 -22.79 -29.92
CA CYS A 339 4.89 -21.52 -29.53
C CYS A 339 4.68 -21.25 -28.03
N ILE A 340 3.47 -21.43 -27.50
CA ILE A 340 3.20 -21.28 -26.06
C ILE A 340 4.11 -22.21 -25.25
N LEU A 341 4.29 -23.45 -25.70
CA LEU A 341 5.20 -24.39 -25.04
C LEU A 341 6.68 -24.01 -25.14
N ALA A 342 7.08 -23.16 -26.09
CA ALA A 342 8.45 -22.66 -26.22
C ALA A 342 8.71 -21.49 -25.25
N TYR A 343 7.73 -20.58 -25.12
CA TYR A 343 7.82 -19.37 -24.29
C TYR A 343 7.15 -19.49 -22.91
N HIS A 344 6.79 -20.70 -22.47
CA HIS A 344 6.21 -20.90 -21.14
C HIS A 344 7.24 -20.57 -20.03
N GLU A 345 6.79 -19.93 -18.95
CA GLU A 345 7.64 -19.50 -17.83
C GLU A 345 8.34 -20.69 -17.14
N ASP A 346 7.65 -21.82 -16.91
CA ASP A 346 8.25 -23.06 -16.37
C ASP A 346 9.47 -23.57 -17.14
N LYS A 347 9.52 -23.32 -18.45
CA LYS A 347 10.65 -23.75 -19.30
C LYS A 347 11.74 -22.69 -19.41
N ASN A 348 11.47 -21.47 -18.96
CA ASN A 348 12.33 -20.30 -19.03
C ASN A 348 12.48 -19.67 -17.63
N PRO A 349 13.05 -20.41 -16.65
CA PRO A 349 13.18 -19.93 -15.27
C PRO A 349 14.05 -18.67 -15.18
N VAL A 350 13.72 -17.82 -14.20
CA VAL A 350 14.40 -16.53 -13.96
C VAL A 350 15.88 -16.75 -13.64
N GLU A 351 16.21 -17.81 -12.91
CA GLU A 351 17.55 -18.17 -12.46
C GLU A 351 18.49 -18.46 -13.64
N THR A 352 17.96 -18.98 -14.76
CA THR A 352 18.76 -19.36 -15.93
C THR A 352 18.82 -18.28 -17.00
N TYR A 353 17.70 -17.61 -17.27
CA TYR A 353 17.58 -16.68 -18.41
C TYR A 353 17.40 -15.21 -18.01
N GLY A 354 17.27 -14.94 -16.72
CA GLY A 354 17.08 -13.59 -16.17
C GLY A 354 15.62 -13.13 -16.18
N LEU A 355 15.34 -12.16 -15.31
CA LEU A 355 14.01 -11.59 -15.10
C LEU A 355 13.43 -10.96 -16.37
N ARG A 356 14.26 -10.30 -17.18
CA ARG A 356 13.83 -9.68 -18.44
C ARG A 356 13.27 -10.71 -19.43
N TRP A 357 13.98 -11.81 -19.65
CA TRP A 357 13.54 -12.85 -20.58
C TRP A 357 12.29 -13.58 -20.08
N ASN A 358 12.24 -13.90 -18.80
CA ASN A 358 11.07 -14.53 -18.18
C ASN A 358 9.82 -13.62 -18.30
N THR A 359 9.97 -12.33 -18.00
CA THR A 359 8.90 -11.32 -18.15
C THR A 359 8.41 -11.24 -19.59
N LEU A 360 9.33 -11.20 -20.55
CA LEU A 360 9.00 -11.17 -21.98
C LEU A 360 8.26 -12.45 -22.42
N CYS A 361 8.74 -13.62 -22.00
CA CYS A 361 8.10 -14.92 -22.23
C CYS A 361 6.66 -14.95 -21.71
N ARG A 362 6.42 -14.37 -20.53
CA ARG A 362 5.09 -14.25 -19.92
C ARG A 362 4.14 -13.41 -20.76
N GLU A 363 4.60 -12.26 -21.23
CA GLU A 363 3.78 -11.37 -22.08
C GLU A 363 3.54 -11.96 -23.48
N ILE A 364 4.54 -12.59 -24.09
CA ILE A 364 4.40 -13.36 -25.33
C ILE A 364 3.33 -14.44 -25.18
N SER A 365 3.40 -15.23 -24.09
CA SER A 365 2.45 -16.30 -23.81
C SER A 365 1.02 -15.78 -23.64
N LYS A 366 0.84 -14.61 -23.01
CA LYS A 366 -0.48 -13.94 -22.94
C LYS A 366 -1.02 -13.61 -24.32
N GLN A 367 -0.21 -13.00 -25.19
CA GLN A 367 -0.63 -12.66 -26.56
C GLN A 367 -0.98 -13.89 -27.40
N LEU A 368 -0.19 -14.97 -27.28
CA LEU A 368 -0.47 -16.24 -27.96
C LEU A 368 -1.76 -16.90 -27.45
N ASN A 369 -2.03 -16.85 -26.14
CA ASN A 369 -3.27 -17.37 -25.57
C ASN A 369 -4.50 -16.62 -26.07
N LEU A 370 -4.44 -15.29 -26.18
CA LEU A 370 -5.54 -14.50 -26.77
C LEU A 370 -5.87 -14.94 -28.20
N LYS A 371 -4.86 -15.32 -28.99
CA LYS A 371 -5.07 -15.82 -30.36
C LYS A 371 -5.54 -17.26 -30.41
N LYS A 372 -5.15 -18.09 -29.44
CA LYS A 372 -5.59 -19.49 -29.35
C LYS A 372 -7.12 -19.59 -29.27
N ASP A 373 -7.76 -18.67 -28.56
CA ASP A 373 -9.22 -18.65 -28.39
C ASP A 373 -9.97 -18.24 -29.67
N VAL A 374 -9.35 -17.47 -30.56
CA VAL A 374 -9.93 -17.13 -31.87
C VAL A 374 -10.00 -18.33 -32.81
N PHE A 375 -9.11 -19.31 -32.63
CA PHE A 375 -9.08 -20.55 -33.40
C PHE A 375 -9.63 -21.76 -32.61
N SER A 376 -10.28 -21.52 -31.47
CA SER A 376 -10.90 -22.59 -30.67
C SER A 376 -12.12 -23.13 -31.37
#